data_AF-A0A0B1S5H9-F1
#
_entry.id   AF-A0A0B1S5H9-F1
#
_cell.length_a   1.000
_cell.length_b   1.000
_cell.length_c   1.000
_cell.angle_alpha   90.00
_cell.angle_beta   90.00
_cell.angle_gamma   90.00
#
_symmetry.space_group_name_H-M   'P 1'
#
loop_
_entity.id
_entity.type
_entity.pdbx_description
1 polymer ?
#
loop_
_entity_poly.entity_id
_entity_poly.type
_entity_poly.pdbx_seq_one_letter_code
_entity_poly.pdbx_strand_id
1 'polypeptide(L)' 'CTDNSTKEEKNIVRGYGKCEFHDAILQLAQEAVGSDYKLECLGGGRIRHDDKGKDILVYGKSQVRASLEPSYAPSSQL' A
#
# COMPACT_ATOMS: atom_id res chain seq x y z
N CYS A 1 -2.28 5.63 -5.66
CA CYS A 1 -2.59 5.29 -7.07
C CYS A 1 -3.05 6.58 -7.71
N THR A 2 -2.31 7.07 -8.69
CA THR A 2 -2.53 8.38 -9.29
C THR A 2 -2.85 8.18 -10.76
N ASP A 3 -3.96 8.74 -11.22
CA ASP A 3 -4.32 8.78 -12.63
C ASP A 3 -3.39 9.73 -13.38
N ASN A 4 -2.77 9.27 -14.48
CA ASN A 4 -1.79 10.07 -15.20
C ASN A 4 -2.43 11.24 -15.99
N SER A 5 -3.70 11.14 -16.37
CA SER A 5 -4.45 12.18 -17.09
C SER A 5 -5.00 13.23 -16.13
N THR A 6 -5.76 12.81 -15.12
CA THR A 6 -6.50 13.73 -14.23
C THR A 6 -5.70 14.16 -13.01
N LYS A 7 -4.63 13.44 -12.67
CA LYS A 7 -3.85 13.59 -11.43
C LYS A 7 -4.65 13.29 -10.16
N GLU A 8 -5.83 12.69 -10.28
CA GLU A 8 -6.59 12.24 -9.11
C GLU A 8 -5.87 11.10 -8.40
N GLU A 9 -5.87 11.15 -7.06
CA GLU A 9 -5.19 10.18 -6.22
C GLU A 9 -6.17 9.38 -5.37
N LYS A 10 -5.95 8.07 -5.33
CA LYS A 10 -6.69 7.14 -4.45
C LYS A 10 -5.74 6.15 -3.79
N ASN A 11 -6.03 5.85 -2.53
CA ASN A 11 -5.37 4.79 -1.80
C ASN A 11 -5.99 3.44 -2.15
N ILE A 12 -5.15 2.46 -2.45
CA ILE A 12 -5.57 1.09 -2.75
C ILE A 12 -4.84 0.12 -1.84
N VAL A 13 -5.54 -0.90 -1.38
CA VAL A 13 -4.96 -2.03 -0.64
C VAL A 13 -4.85 -3.22 -1.60
N ARG A 14 -3.70 -3.89 -1.57
CA ARG A 14 -3.41 -5.10 -2.37
C ARG A 14 -2.71 -6.14 -1.49
N GLY A 15 -3.08 -7.40 -1.66
CA GLY A 15 -2.48 -8.53 -0.95
C GLY A 15 -2.80 -9.82 -1.69
N TYR A 16 -1.80 -10.69 -1.85
CA TYR A 16 -1.94 -11.96 -2.55
C TYR A 16 -1.33 -13.07 -1.68
N GLY A 17 -2.07 -14.16 -1.46
CA GLY A 17 -1.58 -15.30 -0.67
C GLY A 17 -0.35 -15.98 -1.27
N LYS A 18 -0.11 -15.80 -2.58
CA LYS A 18 1.06 -16.34 -3.30
C LYS A 18 2.34 -15.52 -3.16
N CYS A 19 2.27 -14.31 -2.57
CA CYS A 19 3.41 -13.41 -2.48
C CYS A 19 3.98 -13.41 -1.06
N GLU A 20 5.22 -13.85 -0.90
CA GLU A 20 5.91 -13.86 0.39
C GLU A 20 6.42 -12.47 0.80
N PHE A 21 6.73 -11.61 -0.18
CA PHE A 21 7.33 -10.29 0.02
C PHE A 21 6.49 -9.17 -0.61
N HIS A 22 6.59 -7.96 -0.06
CA HIS A 22 5.82 -6.78 -0.52
C HIS A 22 6.19 -6.33 -1.93
N ASP A 23 7.44 -6.54 -2.37
CA ASP A 23 7.89 -6.12 -3.70
C ASP A 23 7.18 -6.89 -4.83
N ALA A 24 6.95 -8.19 -4.63
CA ALA A 24 6.17 -9.00 -5.57
C ALA A 24 4.71 -8.54 -5.67
N ILE A 25 4.12 -8.08 -4.56
CA ILE A 25 2.77 -7.51 -4.55
C ILE A 25 2.72 -6.20 -5.33
N LEU A 26 3.73 -5.34 -5.16
CA LEU A 26 3.83 -4.07 -5.87
C LEU A 26 3.99 -4.28 -7.37
N GLN A 27 4.85 -5.22 -7.79
CA GLN A 27 5.06 -5.54 -9.20
C GLN A 27 3.75 -6.03 -9.85
N LEU A 28 3.06 -6.99 -9.23
CA LEU A 28 1.78 -7.49 -9.74
C LEU A 28 0.70 -6.39 -9.77
N ALA A 29 0.72 -5.48 -8.79
CA ALA A 29 -0.20 -4.35 -8.78
C ALA A 29 0.08 -3.38 -9.94
N GLN A 30 1.36 -3.11 -10.25
CA GLN A 30 1.77 -2.26 -11.37
C GLN A 30 1.37 -2.87 -12.71
N GLU A 31 1.59 -4.18 -12.88
CA GLU A 31 1.14 -4.92 -14.07
C GLU A 31 -0.37 -4.85 -14.25
N ALA A 32 -1.14 -4.98 -13.16
CA ALA A 32 -2.60 -4.98 -13.20
C ALA A 32 -3.23 -3.61 -13.53
N VAL A 33 -2.60 -2.49 -13.13
CA VAL A 33 -3.12 -1.14 -13.42
C VAL A 33 -2.66 -0.59 -14.76
N GLY A 34 -1.59 -1.14 -15.33
CA GLY A 34 -1.02 -0.69 -16.60
C GLY A 34 -0.34 0.69 -16.52
N SER A 35 -0.10 1.31 -17.67
CA SER A 35 0.65 2.56 -17.80
C SER A 35 -0.16 3.83 -17.51
N ASP A 36 -1.48 3.73 -17.41
CA ASP A 36 -2.36 4.90 -17.21
C ASP A 36 -2.36 5.39 -15.76
N TYR A 37 -1.87 4.56 -14.84
CA TYR A 37 -1.82 4.88 -13.42
C TYR A 37 -0.41 4.73 -12.86
N LYS A 38 -0.03 5.65 -11.99
CA LYS A 38 1.19 5.57 -11.19
C LYS A 38 0.89 4.99 -9.82
N LEU A 39 1.65 3.96 -9.42
CA LEU A 39 1.58 3.39 -8.09
C LEU A 39 2.78 3.82 -7.24
N GLU A 40 2.46 4.31 -6.06
CA GLU A 40 3.40 4.47 -4.97
C GLU A 40 2.92 3.56 -3.84
N CYS A 41 3.77 2.62 -3.42
CA CYS A 41 3.56 1.91 -2.16
C CYS A 41 3.65 2.94 -1.04
N LEU A 42 2.75 2.99 -0.05
CA LEU A 42 2.85 3.93 1.09
C LEU A 42 3.32 3.24 2.38
N GLY A 43 3.31 1.91 2.39
CA GLY A 43 3.55 1.08 3.55
C GLY A 43 3.11 -0.34 3.27
N GLY A 44 3.24 -1.21 4.27
CA GLY A 44 2.77 -2.58 4.15
C GLY A 44 2.64 -3.26 5.50
N GLY A 45 2.03 -4.43 5.49
CA GLY A 45 1.80 -5.28 6.65
C GLY A 45 1.36 -6.67 6.21
N ARG A 46 0.65 -7.37 7.07
CA ARG A 46 0.06 -8.69 6.84
C ARG A 46 -1.45 -8.59 6.99
N ILE A 47 -2.15 -9.43 6.25
CA ILE A 47 -3.61 -9.55 6.32
C ILE A 47 -3.92 -11.00 6.67
N ARG A 48 -4.65 -11.21 7.76
CA ARG A 48 -5.26 -12.50 8.08
C ARG A 48 -6.75 -12.38 7.76
N HIS A 49 -7.19 -13.16 6.77
CA HIS A 49 -8.59 -13.22 6.36
C HIS A 49 -9.19 -14.52 6.88
N ASP A 50 -10.17 -14.41 7.78
CA ASP A 50 -11.02 -15.51 8.23
C ASP A 50 -12.37 -15.40 7.55
N ASP A 51 -12.55 -16.16 6.46
CA ASP A 51 -13.78 -16.16 5.67
C ASP A 51 -14.99 -16.68 6.46
N LYS A 52 -14.78 -17.67 7.34
CA LYS A 52 -15.86 -18.26 8.15
C LYS A 52 -16.32 -17.29 9.23
N GLY A 53 -15.37 -16.63 9.90
CA GLY A 53 -15.63 -15.61 10.90
C GLY A 53 -16.05 -14.26 10.32
N LYS A 54 -15.92 -14.06 8.99
CA LYS A 54 -16.07 -12.77 8.29
C LYS A 54 -15.19 -11.67 8.89
N ASP A 55 -13.98 -12.05 9.32
CA ASP A 55 -13.04 -11.16 9.98
C ASP A 55 -11.79 -10.95 9.11
N ILE A 56 -11.32 -9.71 9.07
CA ILE A 56 -10.09 -9.34 8.37
C ILE A 56 -9.24 -8.55 9.36
N LEU A 57 -8.17 -9.20 9.84
CA LEU A 57 -7.18 -8.56 10.69
C LEU A 57 -6.01 -8.07 9.84
N VAL A 58 -5.75 -6.76 9.86
CA VAL A 58 -4.58 -6.14 9.25
C VAL A 58 -3.58 -5.77 10.35
N TYR A 59 -2.33 -6.23 10.23
CA TYR A 59 -1.34 -6.10 11.30
C TYR A 59 0.10 -6.13 10.79
N GLY A 60 1.05 -5.72 11.64
CA GLY A 60 2.48 -5.71 11.32
C GLY A 60 2.90 -4.60 10.37
N LYS A 61 4.22 -4.45 10.18
CA LYS A 61 4.85 -3.43 9.31
C LYS A 61 5.72 -4.12 8.26
N SER A 62 5.79 -3.55 7.06
CA SER A 62 6.75 -3.98 6.03
C SER A 62 8.18 -3.65 6.45
N GLN A 63 9.10 -4.60 6.27
CA GLN A 63 10.50 -4.47 6.67
C GLN A 63 11.25 -3.41 5.85
N VAL A 64 10.91 -3.26 4.56
CA VAL A 64 11.64 -2.39 3.62
C VAL A 64 11.29 -0.91 3.78
N ARG A 65 10.08 -0.58 4.26
CA ARG A 65 9.59 0.82 4.32
C ARG A 65 9.53 1.38 5.74
N ALA A 66 10.49 1.04 6.59
CA ALA A 66 10.58 1.63 7.93
C ALA A 66 11.18 3.05 7.94
N SER A 67 11.82 3.50 6.85
CA SER A 67 12.72 4.68 6.87
C SER A 67 12.20 5.95 6.19
N LEU A 68 10.90 6.03 5.86
CA LEU A 68 10.30 7.33 5.49
C LEU A 68 9.48 7.80 6.68
N GLU A 69 10.14 8.57 7.55
CA GLU A 69 9.49 9.43 8.53
C GLU A 69 8.32 10.18 7.86
N PRO A 70 7.13 10.25 8.47
CA PRO A 70 6.11 11.15 7.97
C PRO A 70 6.68 12.57 8.06
N SER A 71 6.75 13.26 6.93
CA SER A 71 6.90 14.71 6.88
C SER A 71 5.63 15.37 7.42
N TYR A 72 5.28 15.10 8.67
CA TYR A 72 4.37 15.94 9.44
C TYR A 72 5.26 16.74 10.37
N ALA A 73 5.88 17.79 9.81
CA ALA A 73 6.45 18.83 10.66
C ALA A 73 5.27 19.45 11.43
N PRO A 74 5.23 19.41 12.77
CA PRO A 74 4.29 20.26 13.48
C PRO A 74 4.66 21.70 13.13
N SER A 75 3.75 22.41 12.45
CA SER A 75 3.84 23.86 12.31
C SER A 75 3.99 24.45 13.71
N SER A 76 5.14 25.08 13.93
CA SER A 76 5.36 26.01 15.02
C SER A 76 4.36 27.17 14.93
N GLN A 77 3.37 27.17 15.83
CA GLN A 77 2.62 28.35 16.32
C GLN A 77 2.16 27.93 17.74
N LEU A 78 2.51 28.58 18.84
CA LEU A 78 2.81 29.97 19.18
C LEU A 78 3.99 30.06 20.15
#